data_AF-A0A386KZ50-F1
#
_entry.id   AF-A0A386KZ50-F1
#
_cell.length_a   1.000
_cell.length_b   1.000
_cell.length_c   1.000
_cell.angle_alpha   90.00
_cell.angle_beta   90.00
_cell.angle_gamma   90.00
#
_symmetry.space_group_name_H-M   'P 1'
#
loop_
_entity.id
_entity.type
_entity.pdbx_description
1 polymer ?
#
loop_
_entity_poly.entity_id
_entity_poly.type
_entity_poly.pdbx_seq_one_letter_code
_entity_poly.pdbx_strand_id
1 'polypeptide(L)'
;MKFATSIVAAIATTGAAFTVIPQKLSHPSQLNALNTMGSISSITAESPKEVLSRVQDAGLTLTNPNDLYWMVDFLKEKYYDNGDYYYPIKTVCDGESIDVKFYCPFEPSLSPHYLELYGSRDERASIYETTMKKYNRINSEKTSAICTPYSSYGDTQIVAYFYSMMYYINDQTAHLKLPESEIESELIDILNDDILIYLNEFMSIFEPEDAQDLERIWDFLDFYQPYFSKVDGKIVLDEKYLVRTPSQMPLIKTICEYVSEQFAPSKNITQVIWEVVRYIKGVKDEIHIRGDKSFTLSLQEYDDFRDKVTASPMAHAVSDLTHERFSYEAYTNPAFMELENRCSEIITYFNDVCTSDRERLDEDPFNSVFILMDLDPSLNFAKSCDVVVEHAYNKMQAFLKLKEEILESASDEEERLALARMIKTREDSLIGYVLHEVCCVEDGYARDHKPLMKAFLEEEITKSLAEKVKFNPVESESVRLN
;
A
#
# COMPACT_ATOMS: atom_id res chain seq x y z
N MET A 1 -27.45 -34.29 35.73
CA MET A 1 -26.55 -35.26 35.07
C MET A 1 -25.47 -34.44 34.39
N LYS A 2 -24.29 -34.21 35.03
CA LYS A 2 -22.99 -34.94 34.88
C LYS A 2 -22.44 -34.82 33.45
N PHE A 3 -21.31 -34.22 33.07
CA PHE A 3 -20.00 -33.84 33.66
C PHE A 3 -19.53 -32.52 32.97
N ALA A 4 -18.91 -31.49 33.58
CA ALA A 4 -17.72 -31.36 34.44
C ALA A 4 -16.37 -31.25 33.68
N THR A 5 -15.74 -30.09 33.93
CA THR A 5 -14.45 -29.50 33.57
C THR A 5 -13.19 -30.33 33.92
N SER A 6 -12.08 -30.15 33.19
CA SER A 6 -10.68 -30.34 33.66
C SER A 6 -9.69 -29.71 32.65
N ILE A 7 -8.91 -28.67 32.99
CA ILE A 7 -7.56 -28.66 33.64
C ILE A 7 -6.46 -29.07 32.63
N VAL A 8 -5.67 -28.14 32.05
CA VAL A 8 -4.42 -27.48 32.53
C VAL A 8 -3.14 -28.37 32.50
N ALA A 9 -2.16 -27.89 31.71
CA ALA A 9 -0.69 -27.95 31.82
C ALA A 9 0.12 -29.26 31.76
N ALA A 10 1.13 -29.27 30.87
CA ALA A 10 2.51 -29.78 31.04
C ALA A 10 3.31 -29.43 29.75
N ILE A 11 4.17 -28.40 29.70
CA ILE A 11 5.57 -28.30 30.18
C ILE A 11 6.50 -29.44 29.70
N ALA A 12 7.59 -28.99 29.04
CA ALA A 12 8.97 -29.53 29.04
C ALA A 12 9.49 -30.35 27.84
N THR A 13 10.38 -29.66 27.10
CA THR A 13 11.76 -30.06 26.75
C THR A 13 12.00 -31.27 25.85
N THR A 14 12.28 -30.98 24.57
CA THR A 14 13.40 -31.51 23.74
C THR A 14 13.57 -30.49 22.60
N GLY A 15 14.71 -29.82 22.39
CA GLY A 15 16.01 -30.42 22.15
C GLY A 15 16.18 -30.77 20.68
N ALA A 16 16.07 -29.80 19.76
CA ALA A 16 16.51 -29.95 18.37
C ALA A 16 16.99 -28.60 17.82
N ALA A 17 18.31 -28.44 17.77
CA ALA A 17 18.96 -27.39 17.01
C ALA A 17 18.68 -27.62 15.52
N PHE A 18 17.68 -26.93 14.97
CA PHE A 18 17.53 -26.81 13.53
C PHE A 18 18.49 -25.74 13.04
N THR A 19 19.65 -26.20 12.58
CA THR A 19 20.47 -25.45 11.65
C THR A 19 19.68 -25.33 10.35
N VAL A 20 19.01 -24.19 10.17
CA VAL A 20 18.41 -23.82 8.88
C VAL A 20 19.57 -23.51 7.95
N ILE A 21 19.97 -24.53 7.18
CA ILE A 21 20.84 -24.36 6.02
C ILE A 21 20.03 -23.58 4.99
N PRO A 22 20.51 -22.45 4.45
CA PRO A 22 19.79 -21.75 3.41
C PRO A 22 19.76 -22.66 2.18
N GLN A 23 18.59 -23.19 1.84
CA GLN A 23 18.36 -23.79 0.54
C GLN A 23 18.55 -22.68 -0.49
N LYS A 24 19.59 -22.83 -1.32
CA LYS A 24 19.70 -22.14 -2.61
C LYS A 24 18.42 -22.44 -3.40
N LEU A 25 17.45 -21.53 -3.35
CA LEU A 25 16.37 -21.46 -4.32
C LEU A 25 17.00 -21.11 -5.67
N SER A 26 17.14 -22.14 -6.48
CA SER A 26 17.59 -22.08 -7.86
C SER A 26 16.64 -21.21 -8.69
N HIS A 27 17.21 -20.22 -9.36
CA HIS A 27 16.64 -19.37 -10.40
C HIS A 27 15.49 -19.99 -11.21
N PRO A 28 14.45 -19.18 -11.46
CA PRO A 28 13.95 -19.02 -12.82
C PRO A 28 14.04 -17.54 -13.23
N SER A 29 15.25 -17.02 -13.41
CA SER A 29 15.46 -15.70 -14.02
C SER A 29 15.65 -15.84 -15.53
N GLN A 30 14.54 -16.04 -16.26
CA GLN A 30 14.47 -15.78 -17.72
C GLN A 30 13.07 -15.32 -18.12
N LEU A 31 12.52 -14.29 -17.47
CA LEU A 31 11.31 -13.58 -17.91
C LEU A 31 11.43 -12.05 -17.67
N ASN A 32 12.59 -11.47 -17.96
CA ASN A 32 12.73 -10.02 -18.16
C ASN A 32 13.27 -9.78 -19.58
N ALA A 33 12.35 -9.74 -20.54
CA ALA A 33 12.62 -9.19 -21.86
C ALA A 33 12.28 -7.69 -21.82
N LEU A 34 13.32 -6.87 -21.94
CA LEU A 34 13.35 -5.46 -22.32
C LEU A 34 12.42 -4.48 -21.59
N ASN A 35 12.95 -3.87 -20.52
CA ASN A 35 13.03 -2.41 -20.43
C ASN A 35 14.35 -2.08 -19.76
N THR A 36 15.26 -1.45 -20.51
CA THR A 36 16.54 -0.95 -19.98
C THR A 36 16.21 0.25 -19.10
N MET A 37 16.05 0.02 -17.79
CA MET A 37 16.07 1.12 -16.82
C MET A 37 17.42 1.83 -16.98
N GLY A 38 17.37 3.11 -17.32
CA GLY A 38 18.56 3.95 -17.33
C GLY A 38 19.20 3.92 -15.94
N SER A 39 20.54 4.05 -15.87
CA SER A 39 21.20 4.22 -14.59
C SER A 39 20.58 5.40 -13.84
N ILE A 40 20.61 5.41 -12.51
CA ILE A 40 20.05 6.52 -11.72
C ILE A 40 20.62 7.87 -12.15
N SER A 41 21.92 7.92 -12.45
CA SER A 41 22.56 9.12 -13.00
C SER A 41 22.01 9.55 -14.36
N SER A 42 21.47 8.64 -15.17
CA SER A 42 20.79 9.01 -16.43
C SER A 42 19.38 9.55 -16.21
N ILE A 43 18.69 9.13 -15.13
CA ILE A 43 17.34 9.61 -14.80
C ILE A 43 17.40 10.97 -14.10
N THR A 44 18.24 11.10 -13.07
CA THR A 44 18.36 12.32 -12.26
C THR A 44 19.22 13.40 -12.93
N ALA A 45 20.02 13.01 -13.93
CA ALA A 45 21.10 13.83 -14.50
C ALA A 45 22.15 14.28 -13.47
N GLU A 46 22.26 13.59 -12.33
CA GLU A 46 23.21 13.88 -11.25
C GLU A 46 24.24 12.76 -11.07
N SER A 47 25.48 13.15 -10.77
CA SER A 47 26.55 12.23 -10.37
C SER A 47 26.50 11.92 -8.87
N PRO A 48 27.03 10.77 -8.42
CA PRO A 48 27.16 10.48 -6.98
C PRO A 48 27.91 11.56 -6.19
N LYS A 49 28.82 12.30 -6.84
CA LYS A 49 29.59 13.38 -6.21
C LYS A 49 28.74 14.61 -5.90
N GLU A 50 27.85 15.00 -6.82
CA GLU A 50 26.95 16.15 -6.62
C GLU A 50 25.94 15.85 -5.51
N VAL A 51 25.43 14.63 -5.50
CA VAL A 51 24.47 14.16 -4.50
C VAL A 51 25.12 14.06 -3.14
N LEU A 52 26.34 13.49 -3.05
CA LEU A 52 27.12 13.46 -1.81
C LEU A 52 27.31 14.88 -1.25
N SER A 53 27.66 15.84 -2.11
CA SER A 53 27.83 17.23 -1.69
C SER A 53 26.53 17.83 -1.18
N ARG A 54 25.39 17.56 -1.83
CA ARG A 54 24.07 18.03 -1.39
C ARG A 54 23.67 17.42 -0.05
N VAL A 55 23.83 16.11 0.11
CA VAL A 55 23.48 15.42 1.37
C VAL A 55 24.33 15.93 2.54
N GLN A 56 25.61 16.21 2.32
CA GLN A 56 26.48 16.76 3.36
C GLN A 56 26.12 18.20 3.76
N ASP A 57 25.61 19.01 2.84
CA ASP A 57 25.27 20.41 3.08
C ASP A 57 23.85 20.60 3.64
N ALA A 58 22.88 19.89 3.05
CA ALA A 58 21.44 20.08 3.31
C ALA A 58 20.73 18.85 3.91
N GLY A 59 21.39 17.69 3.95
CA GLY A 59 20.74 16.42 4.29
C GLY A 59 19.88 15.86 3.16
N LEU A 60 19.10 14.82 3.47
CA LEU A 60 18.11 14.20 2.57
C LEU A 60 16.77 14.93 2.66
N THR A 61 16.10 15.08 1.52
CA THR A 61 14.78 15.73 1.44
C THR A 61 13.77 14.86 0.68
N LEU A 62 12.49 15.18 0.85
CA LEU A 62 11.37 14.77 -0.01
C LEU A 62 10.88 15.93 -0.90
N THR A 63 11.44 17.13 -0.70
CA THR A 63 11.22 18.29 -1.56
C THR A 63 12.07 18.30 -2.83
N ASN A 64 13.25 17.69 -2.79
CA ASN A 64 14.01 17.37 -4.00
C ASN A 64 13.70 15.93 -4.44
N PRO A 65 12.95 15.70 -5.53
CA PRO A 65 12.54 14.36 -5.91
C PRO A 65 13.71 13.46 -6.36
N ASN A 66 14.87 14.03 -6.69
CA ASN A 66 16.07 13.24 -6.98
C ASN A 66 16.55 12.44 -5.76
N ASP A 67 16.42 12.98 -4.54
CA ASP A 67 16.93 12.33 -3.33
C ASP A 67 16.26 10.97 -3.09
N LEU A 68 14.99 10.82 -3.49
CA LEU A 68 14.28 9.55 -3.35
C LEU A 68 14.86 8.45 -4.23
N TYR A 69 15.30 8.76 -5.46
CA TYR A 69 15.99 7.77 -6.30
C TYR A 69 17.25 7.25 -5.61
N TRP A 70 18.04 8.14 -5.01
CA TRP A 70 19.27 7.77 -4.31
C TRP A 70 18.99 6.98 -3.01
N MET A 71 17.92 7.32 -2.27
CA MET A 71 17.50 6.54 -1.11
C MET A 71 17.09 5.11 -1.51
N VAL A 72 16.29 4.96 -2.57
CA VAL A 72 15.83 3.64 -3.04
C VAL A 72 16.99 2.80 -3.57
N ASP A 73 17.92 3.39 -4.34
CA ASP A 73 19.15 2.73 -4.80
C ASP A 73 20.00 2.22 -3.64
N PHE A 74 20.25 3.10 -2.66
CA PHE A 74 20.98 2.73 -1.46
C PHE A 74 20.32 1.57 -0.72
N LEU A 75 19.00 1.59 -0.55
CA LEU A 75 18.26 0.53 0.12
C LEU A 75 18.35 -0.79 -0.64
N LYS A 76 18.29 -0.76 -1.98
CA LYS A 76 18.52 -1.93 -2.82
C LYS A 76 19.92 -2.51 -2.61
N GLU A 77 20.96 -1.69 -2.76
CA GLU A 77 22.36 -2.13 -2.66
C GLU A 77 22.74 -2.61 -1.27
N LYS A 78 22.23 -1.94 -0.22
CA LYS A 78 22.55 -2.25 1.17
C LYS A 78 21.85 -3.50 1.66
N TYR A 79 20.57 -3.68 1.30
CA TYR A 79 19.71 -4.73 1.82
C TYR A 79 19.52 -5.85 0.81
N TYR A 80 18.73 -5.60 -0.24
CA TYR A 80 18.32 -6.60 -1.22
C TYR A 80 19.51 -7.29 -1.91
N ASP A 81 20.47 -6.53 -2.42
CA ASP A 81 21.61 -7.07 -3.17
C ASP A 81 22.58 -7.89 -2.28
N ASN A 82 22.54 -7.68 -0.96
CA ASN A 82 23.30 -8.46 0.02
C ASN A 82 22.51 -9.66 0.58
N GLY A 83 21.28 -9.89 0.12
CA GLY A 83 20.38 -10.92 0.64
C GLY A 83 19.83 -10.63 2.04
N ASP A 84 19.92 -9.38 2.51
CA ASP A 84 19.30 -8.92 3.75
C ASP A 84 17.95 -8.27 3.42
N TYR A 85 16.85 -8.98 3.67
CA TYR A 85 15.50 -8.50 3.36
C TYR A 85 14.81 -7.80 4.54
N TYR A 86 15.56 -7.44 5.58
CA TYR A 86 15.04 -6.82 6.80
C TYR A 86 15.34 -5.32 6.83
N TYR A 87 14.42 -4.52 6.29
CA TYR A 87 14.55 -3.06 6.20
C TYR A 87 14.26 -2.40 7.56
N PRO A 88 15.09 -1.43 8.00
CA PRO A 88 14.96 -0.84 9.32
C PRO A 88 13.78 0.14 9.39
N ILE A 89 13.04 0.10 10.49
CA ILE A 89 12.08 1.13 10.88
C ILE A 89 12.45 1.63 12.27
N LYS A 90 12.74 2.93 12.34
CA LYS A 90 13.14 3.61 13.56
C LYS A 90 12.16 4.74 13.84
N THR A 91 11.29 4.52 14.82
CA THR A 91 10.30 5.50 15.28
C THR A 91 10.18 5.44 16.81
N VAL A 92 9.21 6.16 17.36
CA VAL A 92 8.85 6.14 18.78
C VAL A 92 7.36 5.93 18.95
N CYS A 93 6.95 5.39 20.10
CA CYS A 93 5.56 5.35 20.54
C CYS A 93 5.50 5.46 22.06
N ASP A 94 4.77 6.44 22.59
CA ASP A 94 4.73 6.79 24.02
C ASP A 94 6.13 7.02 24.65
N GLY A 95 7.06 7.54 23.84
CA GLY A 95 8.46 7.73 24.23
C GLY A 95 9.31 6.45 24.24
N GLU A 96 8.72 5.27 24.01
CA GLU A 96 9.45 4.02 23.81
C GLU A 96 10.10 4.01 22.42
N SER A 97 11.31 3.43 22.34
CA SER A 97 12.01 3.25 21.07
C SER A 97 11.42 2.08 20.30
N ILE A 98 10.95 2.34 19.08
CA ILE A 98 10.50 1.32 18.13
C ILE A 98 11.59 1.18 17.07
N ASP A 99 12.51 0.23 17.29
CA ASP A 99 13.61 -0.10 16.37
C ASP A 99 13.44 -1.53 15.87
N VAL A 100 12.62 -1.68 14.84
CA VAL A 100 12.21 -2.97 14.27
C VAL A 100 12.72 -3.12 12.84
N LYS A 101 12.50 -4.29 12.25
CA LYS A 101 12.81 -4.52 10.84
C LYS A 101 11.64 -5.15 10.10
N PHE A 102 11.22 -4.53 9.00
CA PHE A 102 10.19 -5.08 8.12
C PHE A 102 10.82 -6.04 7.13
N TYR A 103 10.34 -7.29 7.11
CA TYR A 103 10.81 -8.31 6.18
C TYR A 103 10.06 -8.22 4.84
N CYS A 104 10.78 -8.02 3.75
CA CYS A 104 10.20 -8.04 2.40
C CYS A 104 11.23 -8.47 1.34
N PRO A 105 11.10 -9.66 0.73
CA PRO A 105 12.13 -10.23 -0.14
C PRO A 105 12.00 -9.82 -1.61
N PHE A 106 11.33 -8.70 -1.91
CA PHE A 106 11.14 -8.21 -3.29
C PHE A 106 12.10 -7.07 -3.61
N GLU A 107 12.36 -6.87 -4.90
CA GLU A 107 13.34 -5.91 -5.40
C GLU A 107 12.84 -4.46 -5.23
N PRO A 108 13.57 -3.61 -4.49
CA PRO A 108 13.31 -2.17 -4.42
C PRO A 108 13.39 -1.47 -5.78
N SER A 109 12.46 -0.55 -6.03
CA SER A 109 12.48 0.29 -7.24
C SER A 109 11.67 1.58 -7.05
N LEU A 110 11.88 2.53 -7.95
CA LEU A 110 11.15 3.79 -8.03
C LEU A 110 10.80 4.07 -9.49
N SER A 111 9.56 4.47 -9.73
CA SER A 111 9.08 4.83 -11.07
C SER A 111 9.98 5.90 -11.70
N PRO A 112 10.40 5.75 -12.97
CA PRO A 112 11.12 6.82 -13.67
C PRO A 112 10.27 8.09 -13.84
N HIS A 113 8.95 8.00 -13.61
CA HIS A 113 8.02 9.12 -13.69
C HIS A 113 7.95 9.96 -12.40
N TYR A 114 8.63 9.58 -11.31
CA TYR A 114 8.54 10.32 -10.05
C TYR A 114 8.92 11.80 -10.17
N LEU A 115 9.96 12.13 -10.96
CA LEU A 115 10.36 13.52 -11.20
C LEU A 115 9.23 14.35 -11.83
N GLU A 116 8.55 13.78 -12.83
CA GLU A 116 7.45 14.45 -13.53
C GLU A 116 6.19 14.51 -12.65
N LEU A 117 5.85 13.41 -11.95
CA LEU A 117 4.74 13.37 -11.01
C LEU A 117 4.91 14.42 -9.91
N TYR A 118 6.12 14.54 -9.35
CA TYR A 118 6.45 15.55 -8.35
C TYR A 118 6.41 16.97 -8.95
N GLY A 119 6.93 17.16 -10.16
CA GLY A 119 6.90 18.44 -10.86
C GLY A 119 5.50 18.96 -11.17
N SER A 120 4.51 18.08 -11.35
CA SER A 120 3.10 18.44 -11.60
C SER A 120 2.20 18.35 -10.36
N ARG A 121 2.78 18.23 -9.16
CA ARG A 121 2.04 18.05 -7.90
C ARG A 121 1.04 19.16 -7.58
N ASP A 122 1.34 20.42 -7.90
CA ASP A 122 0.48 21.56 -7.55
C ASP A 122 -0.75 21.62 -8.49
N GLU A 123 -0.57 21.26 -9.77
CA GLU A 123 -1.67 21.07 -10.71
C GLU A 123 -2.56 19.91 -10.25
N ARG A 124 -1.94 18.77 -9.88
CA ARG A 124 -2.67 17.61 -9.34
C ARG A 124 -3.45 17.96 -8.07
N ALA A 125 -2.84 18.70 -7.14
CA ALA A 125 -3.47 19.14 -5.89
C ALA A 125 -4.70 20.03 -6.12
N SER A 126 -4.78 20.75 -7.25
CA SER A 126 -5.93 21.60 -7.58
C SER A 126 -7.24 20.85 -7.84
N ILE A 127 -7.16 19.53 -8.06
CA ILE A 127 -8.33 18.64 -8.21
C ILE A 127 -9.04 18.40 -6.86
N TYR A 128 -8.33 18.60 -5.74
CA TYR A 128 -8.80 18.23 -4.41
C TYR A 128 -9.34 19.44 -3.65
N GLU A 129 -10.38 19.24 -2.86
CA GLU A 129 -10.71 20.18 -1.79
C GLU A 129 -9.77 19.92 -0.60
N THR A 130 -8.65 20.63 -0.55
CA THR A 130 -7.58 20.36 0.40
C THR A 130 -6.73 21.57 0.77
N THR A 131 -5.94 21.44 1.84
CA THR A 131 -4.81 22.32 2.10
C THR A 131 -3.52 21.64 1.63
N MET A 132 -2.53 22.43 1.20
CA MET A 132 -1.22 21.86 0.83
C MET A 132 -0.55 21.11 1.98
N LYS A 133 -0.78 21.49 3.24
CA LYS A 133 -0.27 20.73 4.41
C LYS A 133 -0.83 19.30 4.45
N LYS A 134 -2.13 19.12 4.18
CA LYS A 134 -2.76 17.79 4.11
C LYS A 134 -2.27 17.01 2.88
N TYR A 135 -2.25 17.66 1.71
CA TYR A 135 -1.79 17.06 0.46
C TYR A 135 -0.34 16.56 0.56
N ASN A 136 0.57 17.40 1.08
CA ASN A 136 1.98 17.07 1.26
C ASN A 136 2.16 15.86 2.20
N ARG A 137 1.38 15.77 3.29
CA ARG A 137 1.45 14.63 4.22
C ARG A 137 0.97 13.33 3.58
N ILE A 138 -0.03 13.40 2.69
CA ILE A 138 -0.53 12.23 1.96
C ILE A 138 0.49 11.75 0.92
N ASN A 139 1.08 12.67 0.14
CA ASN A 139 2.16 12.40 -0.82
C ASN A 139 1.90 11.21 -1.77
N SER A 140 0.76 11.23 -2.43
CA SER A 140 0.37 10.15 -3.36
C SER A 140 1.33 10.00 -4.54
N GLU A 141 2.08 11.05 -4.91
CA GLU A 141 3.17 10.96 -5.88
C GLU A 141 4.26 9.99 -5.43
N LYS A 142 4.72 10.12 -4.18
CA LYS A 142 5.72 9.22 -3.60
C LYS A 142 5.16 7.80 -3.49
N THR A 143 3.94 7.65 -2.98
CA THR A 143 3.32 6.32 -2.79
C THR A 143 3.17 5.58 -4.11
N SER A 144 2.56 6.20 -5.13
CA SER A 144 2.37 5.56 -6.43
C SER A 144 3.68 5.27 -7.15
N ALA A 145 4.64 6.19 -7.14
CA ALA A 145 5.91 5.98 -7.82
C ALA A 145 6.73 4.85 -7.21
N ILE A 146 6.66 4.68 -5.89
CA ILE A 146 7.37 3.59 -5.20
C ILE A 146 6.61 2.25 -5.33
N CYS A 147 5.28 2.24 -5.21
CA CYS A 147 4.47 1.01 -5.26
C CYS A 147 4.15 0.53 -6.68
N THR A 148 4.23 1.39 -7.68
CA THR A 148 3.97 1.06 -9.10
C THR A 148 5.13 1.56 -9.98
N PRO A 149 6.33 0.97 -9.84
CA PRO A 149 7.57 1.51 -10.42
C PRO A 149 7.76 1.23 -11.92
N TYR A 150 6.95 0.37 -12.53
CA TYR A 150 7.16 -0.13 -13.90
C TYR A 150 6.01 0.15 -14.87
N SER A 151 5.17 1.14 -14.56
CA SER A 151 4.01 1.52 -15.39
C SER A 151 4.24 2.86 -16.10
N SER A 152 3.37 3.18 -17.05
CA SER A 152 3.38 4.48 -17.73
C SER A 152 3.06 5.63 -16.76
N TYR A 153 3.34 6.88 -17.16
CA TYR A 153 3.01 8.05 -16.34
C TYR A 153 1.54 8.10 -15.91
N GLY A 154 0.60 7.88 -16.85
CA GLY A 154 -0.84 7.87 -16.56
C GLY A 154 -1.24 6.74 -15.62
N ASP A 155 -0.66 5.55 -15.82
CA ASP A 155 -0.95 4.37 -15.01
C ASP A 155 -0.38 4.47 -13.58
N THR A 156 0.77 5.12 -13.41
CA THR A 156 1.28 5.46 -12.08
C THR A 156 0.42 6.56 -11.44
N GLN A 157 -0.01 7.56 -12.21
CA GLN A 157 -0.85 8.65 -11.71
C GLN A 157 -2.24 8.18 -11.26
N ILE A 158 -2.88 7.24 -11.97
CA ILE A 158 -4.18 6.70 -11.55
C ILE A 158 -4.08 5.93 -10.22
N VAL A 159 -2.98 5.22 -9.99
CA VAL A 159 -2.69 4.60 -8.68
C VAL A 159 -2.54 5.67 -7.59
N ALA A 160 -1.89 6.80 -7.90
CA ALA A 160 -1.83 7.95 -6.98
C ALA A 160 -3.23 8.44 -6.61
N TYR A 161 -4.13 8.51 -7.59
CA TYR A 161 -5.51 8.92 -7.39
C TYR A 161 -6.29 7.93 -6.52
N PHE A 162 -6.21 6.62 -6.75
CA PHE A 162 -6.84 5.61 -5.88
C PHE A 162 -6.35 5.68 -4.43
N TYR A 163 -5.05 5.79 -4.18
CA TYR A 163 -4.55 5.95 -2.82
C TYR A 163 -4.98 7.28 -2.20
N SER A 164 -4.99 8.37 -2.98
CA SER A 164 -5.47 9.66 -2.48
C SER A 164 -6.95 9.60 -2.09
N MET A 165 -7.79 8.93 -2.89
CA MET A 165 -9.21 8.71 -2.58
C MET A 165 -9.36 8.05 -1.22
N MET A 166 -8.59 6.99 -0.96
CA MET A 166 -8.58 6.34 0.35
C MET A 166 -8.19 7.30 1.47
N TYR A 167 -7.11 8.06 1.33
CA TYR A 167 -6.65 8.97 2.39
C TYR A 167 -7.65 10.10 2.69
N TYR A 168 -8.31 10.67 1.67
CA TYR A 168 -9.30 11.72 1.89
C TYR A 168 -10.58 11.19 2.55
N ILE A 169 -11.07 10.03 2.13
CA ILE A 169 -12.23 9.37 2.76
C ILE A 169 -11.88 8.96 4.19
N ASN A 170 -10.72 8.34 4.42
CA ASN A 170 -10.25 7.97 5.76
C ASN A 170 -10.16 9.20 6.70
N ASP A 171 -9.62 10.32 6.23
CA ASP A 171 -9.55 11.55 7.02
C ASP A 171 -10.94 12.19 7.26
N GLN A 172 -11.94 11.94 6.40
CA GLN A 172 -13.34 12.33 6.64
C GLN A 172 -14.01 11.41 7.67
N THR A 173 -13.79 10.10 7.56
CA THR A 173 -14.22 9.09 8.55
C THR A 173 -13.57 9.30 9.92
N ALA A 174 -12.35 9.85 9.96
CA ALA A 174 -11.62 10.14 11.20
C ALA A 174 -12.33 11.11 12.13
N HIS A 175 -13.34 11.86 11.66
CA HIS A 175 -14.25 12.62 12.53
C HIS A 175 -14.89 11.75 13.62
N LEU A 176 -15.17 10.48 13.34
CA LEU A 176 -15.71 9.51 14.30
C LEU A 176 -14.69 9.06 15.35
N LYS A 177 -13.42 9.47 15.26
CA LYS A 177 -12.41 9.23 16.33
C LYS A 177 -12.61 10.17 17.50
N LEU A 178 -13.12 11.39 17.24
CA LEU A 178 -13.34 12.41 18.28
C LEU A 178 -14.24 11.88 19.42
N PRO A 179 -14.08 12.38 20.65
CA PRO A 179 -15.00 12.09 21.74
C PRO A 179 -16.46 12.36 21.33
N GLU A 180 -17.43 11.60 21.86
CA GLU A 180 -18.85 11.72 21.51
C GLU A 180 -19.38 13.17 21.58
N SER A 181 -18.84 13.99 22.48
CA SER A 181 -19.21 15.40 22.65
C SER A 181 -18.82 16.31 21.48
N GLU A 182 -17.90 15.89 20.63
CA GLU A 182 -17.36 16.65 19.50
C GLU A 182 -17.83 16.07 18.15
N ILE A 183 -18.52 14.93 18.16
CA ILE A 183 -19.07 14.33 16.95
C ILE A 183 -20.28 15.14 16.46
N GLU A 184 -20.08 15.82 15.34
CA GLU A 184 -21.13 16.46 14.56
C GLU A 184 -21.88 15.45 13.66
N SER A 185 -23.17 15.25 13.93
CA SER A 185 -24.03 14.32 13.18
C SER A 185 -24.19 14.69 11.71
N GLU A 186 -24.25 15.99 11.39
CA GLU A 186 -24.31 16.46 10.01
C GLU A 186 -23.10 15.99 9.20
N LEU A 187 -21.88 16.03 9.76
CA LEU A 187 -20.68 15.54 9.07
C LEU A 187 -20.73 14.04 8.78
N ILE A 188 -21.40 13.26 9.64
CA ILE A 188 -21.62 11.81 9.41
C ILE A 188 -22.63 11.60 8.29
N ASP A 189 -23.75 12.34 8.28
CA ASP A 189 -24.75 12.27 7.21
C ASP A 189 -24.12 12.62 5.86
N ILE A 190 -23.30 13.69 5.83
CA ILE A 190 -22.49 14.10 4.69
C ILE A 190 -21.58 12.97 4.20
N LEU A 191 -20.82 12.34 5.10
CA LEU A 191 -19.94 11.23 4.75
C LEU A 191 -20.71 10.05 4.13
N ASN A 192 -21.86 9.69 4.72
CA ASN A 192 -22.68 8.58 4.22
C ASN A 192 -23.26 8.85 2.83
N ASP A 193 -23.72 10.07 2.58
CA ASP A 193 -24.19 10.49 1.26
C ASP A 193 -23.04 10.54 0.25
N ASP A 194 -21.89 11.10 0.65
CA ASP A 194 -20.71 11.24 -0.21
C ASP A 194 -20.23 9.88 -0.74
N ILE A 195 -20.06 8.86 0.12
CA ILE A 195 -19.60 7.54 -0.31
C ILE A 195 -20.60 6.81 -1.20
N LEU A 196 -21.91 7.03 -1.02
CA LEU A 196 -22.95 6.49 -1.90
C LEU A 196 -22.91 7.14 -3.28
N ILE A 197 -22.70 8.46 -3.33
CA ILE A 197 -22.57 9.21 -4.58
C ILE A 197 -21.27 8.83 -5.31
N TYR A 198 -20.16 8.67 -4.58
CA TYR A 198 -18.90 8.17 -5.15
C TYR A 198 -19.09 6.78 -5.76
N LEU A 199 -19.77 5.87 -5.06
CA LEU A 199 -20.06 4.53 -5.57
C LEU A 199 -20.88 4.60 -6.87
N ASN A 200 -21.87 5.49 -6.95
CA ASN A 200 -22.64 5.69 -8.18
C ASN A 200 -21.79 6.18 -9.36
N GLU A 201 -20.80 7.04 -9.12
CA GLU A 201 -19.92 7.51 -10.21
C GLU A 201 -19.15 6.34 -10.84
N PHE A 202 -18.66 5.40 -10.04
CA PHE A 202 -18.05 4.17 -10.56
C PHE A 202 -19.06 3.26 -11.25
N MET A 203 -20.29 3.15 -10.75
CA MET A 203 -21.35 2.38 -11.44
C MET A 203 -21.72 3.01 -12.79
N SER A 204 -21.58 4.32 -12.96
CA SER A 204 -21.93 5.02 -14.21
C SER A 204 -21.06 4.61 -15.40
N ILE A 205 -19.80 4.23 -15.14
CA ILE A 205 -18.86 3.73 -16.17
C ILE A 205 -18.91 2.21 -16.32
N PHE A 206 -19.65 1.51 -15.46
CA PHE A 206 -19.75 0.05 -15.47
C PHE A 206 -20.85 -0.43 -16.40
N GLU A 207 -20.44 -0.86 -17.59
CA GLU A 207 -21.29 -1.47 -18.61
C GLU A 207 -20.63 -2.78 -19.09
N PRO A 208 -20.75 -3.87 -18.32
CA PRO A 208 -20.06 -5.12 -18.63
C PRO A 208 -20.63 -5.77 -19.89
N GLU A 209 -19.76 -6.40 -20.69
CA GLU A 209 -20.19 -7.22 -21.83
C GLU A 209 -20.91 -8.50 -21.39
N ASP A 210 -20.47 -9.10 -20.27
CA ASP A 210 -21.09 -10.28 -19.67
C ASP A 210 -22.14 -9.90 -18.61
N ALA A 211 -23.35 -10.43 -18.76
CA ALA A 211 -24.42 -10.24 -17.78
C ALA A 211 -24.08 -10.88 -16.43
N GLN A 212 -23.24 -11.92 -16.38
CA GLN A 212 -22.79 -12.52 -15.12
C GLN A 212 -21.95 -11.53 -14.31
N ASP A 213 -21.16 -10.68 -14.96
CA ASP A 213 -20.39 -9.64 -14.28
C ASP A 213 -21.29 -8.52 -13.74
N LEU A 214 -22.38 -8.19 -14.44
CA LEU A 214 -23.39 -7.28 -13.93
C LEU A 214 -24.02 -7.83 -12.64
N GLU A 215 -24.43 -9.11 -12.64
CA GLU A 215 -24.98 -9.76 -11.45
C GLU A 215 -23.94 -9.90 -10.34
N ARG A 216 -22.68 -10.16 -10.69
CA ARG A 216 -21.55 -10.24 -9.75
C ARG A 216 -21.44 -8.96 -8.90
N ILE A 217 -21.50 -7.80 -9.54
CA ILE A 217 -21.49 -6.50 -8.83
C ILE A 217 -22.81 -6.22 -8.12
N TRP A 218 -23.94 -6.48 -8.79
CA TRP A 218 -25.27 -6.25 -8.24
C TRP A 218 -25.50 -6.99 -6.92
N ASP A 219 -25.15 -8.27 -6.87
CA ASP A 219 -25.26 -9.10 -5.67
C ASP A 219 -24.27 -8.65 -4.59
N PHE A 220 -23.10 -8.16 -4.98
CA PHE A 220 -22.06 -7.72 -4.06
C PHE A 220 -22.33 -6.35 -3.41
N LEU A 221 -23.32 -5.58 -3.86
CA LEU A 221 -23.71 -4.31 -3.23
C LEU A 221 -24.25 -4.49 -1.80
N ASP A 222 -24.72 -5.68 -1.43
CA ASP A 222 -25.30 -6.00 -0.13
C ASP A 222 -26.32 -4.93 0.33
N PHE A 223 -26.04 -4.22 1.44
CA PHE A 223 -26.92 -3.22 2.03
C PHE A 223 -27.05 -1.94 1.19
N TYR A 224 -26.19 -1.72 0.18
CA TYR A 224 -26.35 -0.65 -0.81
C TYR A 224 -27.31 -1.04 -1.95
N GLN A 225 -27.57 -2.33 -2.18
CA GLN A 225 -28.42 -2.79 -3.28
C GLN A 225 -29.79 -2.09 -3.35
N PRO A 226 -30.51 -1.83 -2.22
CA PRO A 226 -31.81 -1.14 -2.26
C PRO A 226 -31.78 0.32 -2.73
N TYR A 227 -30.60 0.94 -2.84
CA TYR A 227 -30.45 2.31 -3.30
C TYR A 227 -30.30 2.40 -4.83
N PHE A 228 -29.94 1.29 -5.47
CA PHE A 228 -29.68 1.19 -6.90
C PHE A 228 -30.79 0.41 -7.62
N SER A 229 -30.84 0.57 -8.94
CA SER A 229 -31.71 -0.18 -9.85
C SER A 229 -30.90 -0.66 -11.06
N LYS A 230 -31.23 -1.84 -11.60
CA LYS A 230 -30.69 -2.31 -12.90
C LYS A 230 -31.48 -1.68 -14.05
N VAL A 231 -30.84 -0.83 -14.84
CA VAL A 231 -31.45 -0.09 -15.96
C VAL A 231 -30.54 -0.21 -17.18
N ASP A 232 -31.07 -0.70 -18.30
CA ASP A 232 -30.37 -0.79 -19.59
C ASP A 232 -28.97 -1.43 -19.52
N GLY A 233 -28.81 -2.49 -18.72
CA GLY A 233 -27.52 -3.19 -18.57
C GLY A 233 -26.54 -2.52 -17.60
N LYS A 234 -26.95 -1.45 -16.90
CA LYS A 234 -26.16 -0.75 -15.89
C LYS A 234 -26.80 -0.83 -14.51
N ILE A 235 -25.99 -0.55 -13.50
CA ILE A 235 -26.44 -0.31 -12.13
C ILE A 235 -26.50 1.20 -11.95
N VAL A 236 -27.66 1.75 -11.55
CA VAL A 236 -27.87 3.20 -11.46
C VAL A 236 -28.46 3.54 -10.10
N LEU A 237 -27.91 4.54 -9.40
CA LEU A 237 -28.46 5.04 -8.16
C LEU A 237 -29.79 5.75 -8.42
N ASP A 238 -30.81 5.51 -7.58
CA ASP A 238 -32.06 6.25 -7.67
C ASP A 238 -31.78 7.77 -7.51
N GLU A 239 -32.25 8.60 -8.45
CA GLU A 239 -31.98 10.04 -8.49
C GLU A 239 -32.27 10.78 -7.18
N LYS A 240 -33.21 10.29 -6.37
CA LYS A 240 -33.55 10.85 -5.05
C LYS A 240 -32.38 10.89 -4.05
N TYR A 241 -31.33 10.09 -4.27
CA TYR A 241 -30.13 10.05 -3.42
C TYR A 241 -28.98 10.92 -3.94
N LEU A 242 -29.13 11.56 -5.12
CA LEU A 242 -28.17 12.54 -5.64
C LEU A 242 -28.41 13.92 -5.00
N VAL A 243 -28.33 13.97 -3.68
CA VAL A 243 -28.77 15.13 -2.86
C VAL A 243 -27.74 16.25 -2.76
N ARG A 244 -26.48 15.99 -3.13
CA ARG A 244 -25.35 16.91 -2.97
C ARG A 244 -24.24 16.65 -4.01
N THR A 245 -23.27 17.54 -4.07
CA THR A 245 -21.99 17.30 -4.74
C THR A 245 -20.91 17.11 -3.68
N PRO A 246 -20.33 15.90 -3.54
CA PRO A 246 -19.29 15.63 -2.56
C PRO A 246 -18.02 16.48 -2.76
N SER A 247 -17.25 16.68 -1.69
CA SER A 247 -16.04 17.54 -1.69
C SER A 247 -14.93 17.03 -2.61
N GLN A 248 -14.77 15.71 -2.74
CA GLN A 248 -13.76 15.08 -3.59
C GLN A 248 -14.36 14.52 -4.89
N MET A 249 -15.55 14.99 -5.30
CA MET A 249 -16.16 14.56 -6.56
C MET A 249 -15.26 14.76 -7.79
N PRO A 250 -14.47 15.86 -7.93
CA PRO A 250 -13.55 16.01 -9.05
C PRO A 250 -12.48 14.91 -9.12
N LEU A 251 -11.97 14.44 -7.97
CA LEU A 251 -11.05 13.31 -7.90
C LEU A 251 -11.71 12.03 -8.41
N ILE A 252 -12.92 11.72 -7.93
CA ILE A 252 -13.64 10.50 -8.33
C ILE A 252 -13.95 10.51 -9.82
N LYS A 253 -14.37 11.66 -10.36
CA LYS A 253 -14.57 11.83 -11.81
C LYS A 253 -13.30 11.60 -12.61
N THR A 254 -12.18 12.18 -12.16
CA THR A 254 -10.87 11.97 -12.80
C THR A 254 -10.49 10.49 -12.83
N ILE A 255 -10.74 9.75 -11.74
CA ILE A 255 -10.51 8.30 -11.69
C ILE A 255 -11.43 7.57 -12.69
N CYS A 256 -12.73 7.86 -12.66
CA CYS A 256 -13.71 7.19 -13.51
C CYS A 256 -13.49 7.47 -15.00
N GLU A 257 -13.17 8.71 -15.37
CA GLU A 257 -12.82 9.11 -16.74
C GLU A 257 -11.59 8.33 -17.22
N TYR A 258 -10.51 8.26 -16.43
CA TYR A 258 -9.32 7.49 -16.81
C TYR A 258 -9.64 6.00 -17.01
N VAL A 259 -10.37 5.38 -16.08
CA VAL A 259 -10.72 3.95 -16.19
C VAL A 259 -11.63 3.69 -17.40
N SER A 260 -12.60 4.57 -17.63
CA SER A 260 -13.55 4.47 -18.74
C SER A 260 -12.88 4.69 -20.10
N GLU A 261 -11.90 5.59 -20.19
CA GLU A 261 -11.22 5.89 -21.46
C GLU A 261 -10.09 4.91 -21.79
N GLN A 262 -9.31 4.48 -20.78
CA GLN A 262 -8.12 3.65 -21.00
C GLN A 262 -8.43 2.15 -21.04
N PHE A 263 -9.32 1.66 -20.16
CA PHE A 263 -9.49 0.22 -19.94
C PHE A 263 -10.84 -0.31 -20.41
N ALA A 264 -11.94 0.37 -20.06
CA ALA A 264 -13.29 -0.11 -20.38
C ALA A 264 -13.53 -0.49 -21.86
N PRO A 265 -12.93 0.18 -22.87
CA PRO A 265 -13.16 -0.18 -24.28
C PRO A 265 -12.52 -1.50 -24.71
N SER A 266 -11.58 -2.05 -23.95
CA SER A 266 -10.77 -3.20 -24.37
C SER A 266 -10.50 -4.26 -23.29
N LYS A 267 -10.87 -3.99 -22.04
CA LYS A 267 -10.63 -4.84 -20.88
C LYS A 267 -11.89 -4.97 -20.04
N ASN A 268 -12.02 -6.10 -19.36
CA ASN A 268 -13.06 -6.28 -18.35
C ASN A 268 -12.70 -5.53 -17.05
N ILE A 269 -13.39 -4.43 -16.78
CA ILE A 269 -13.16 -3.58 -15.59
C ILE A 269 -13.93 -4.04 -14.34
N THR A 270 -14.63 -5.17 -14.38
CA THR A 270 -15.48 -5.63 -13.29
C THR A 270 -14.75 -5.76 -11.97
N GLN A 271 -13.48 -6.18 -11.97
CA GLN A 271 -12.72 -6.26 -10.71
C GLN A 271 -12.42 -4.86 -10.13
N VAL A 272 -12.15 -3.84 -10.94
CA VAL A 272 -11.97 -2.47 -10.45
C VAL A 272 -13.24 -2.02 -9.72
N ILE A 273 -14.41 -2.29 -10.31
CA ILE A 273 -15.71 -1.96 -9.71
C ILE A 273 -15.96 -2.79 -8.43
N TRP A 274 -15.66 -4.09 -8.45
CA TRP A 274 -15.76 -4.96 -7.27
C TRP A 274 -14.93 -4.42 -6.12
N GLU A 275 -13.68 -4.04 -6.37
CA GLU A 275 -12.78 -3.54 -5.31
C GLU A 275 -13.22 -2.19 -4.76
N VAL A 276 -13.79 -1.33 -5.60
CA VAL A 276 -14.43 -0.09 -5.14
C VAL A 276 -15.65 -0.41 -4.26
N VAL A 277 -16.52 -1.34 -4.66
CA VAL A 277 -17.67 -1.76 -3.85
C VAL A 277 -17.18 -2.33 -2.51
N ARG A 278 -16.16 -3.20 -2.52
CA ARG A 278 -15.55 -3.78 -1.32
C ARG A 278 -15.04 -2.68 -0.38
N TYR A 279 -14.31 -1.71 -0.93
CA TYR A 279 -13.77 -0.58 -0.18
C TYR A 279 -14.86 0.29 0.44
N ILE A 280 -15.85 0.73 -0.35
CA ILE A 280 -16.95 1.58 0.14
C ILE A 280 -17.80 0.87 1.21
N LYS A 281 -18.03 -0.44 1.04
CA LYS A 281 -18.67 -1.27 2.09
C LYS A 281 -17.81 -1.33 3.35
N GLY A 282 -16.48 -1.50 3.21
CA GLY A 282 -15.55 -1.45 4.34
C GLY A 282 -15.57 -0.10 5.07
N VAL A 283 -15.61 1.01 4.34
CA VAL A 283 -15.76 2.35 4.95
C VAL A 283 -17.08 2.45 5.73
N LYS A 284 -18.17 1.89 5.20
CA LYS A 284 -19.44 1.86 5.93
C LYS A 284 -19.39 0.99 7.19
N ASP A 285 -18.70 -0.15 7.13
CA ASP A 285 -18.43 -0.98 8.31
C ASP A 285 -17.62 -0.19 9.35
N GLU A 286 -16.60 0.58 8.93
CA GLU A 286 -15.81 1.44 9.81
C GLU A 286 -16.67 2.52 10.48
N ILE A 287 -17.54 3.19 9.71
CA ILE A 287 -18.50 4.17 10.22
C ILE A 287 -19.38 3.54 11.30
N HIS A 288 -19.85 2.31 11.08
CA HIS A 288 -20.69 1.59 12.05
C HIS A 288 -19.92 1.30 13.34
N ILE A 289 -18.71 0.72 13.24
CA ILE A 289 -17.92 0.30 14.40
C ILE A 289 -17.43 1.52 15.20
N ARG A 290 -16.92 2.57 14.53
CA ARG A 290 -16.49 3.80 15.21
C ARG A 290 -17.67 4.56 15.81
N GLY A 291 -18.82 4.55 15.14
CA GLY A 291 -20.04 5.20 15.61
C GLY A 291 -20.60 4.61 16.91
N ASP A 292 -20.36 3.32 17.17
CA ASP A 292 -20.81 2.63 18.39
C ASP A 292 -19.93 2.92 19.63
N LYS A 293 -18.74 3.48 19.44
CA LYS A 293 -17.74 3.78 20.49
C LYS A 293 -17.29 2.60 21.36
N SER A 294 -17.81 1.40 21.10
CA SER A 294 -17.47 0.15 21.79
C SER A 294 -16.63 -0.72 20.86
N PHE A 295 -15.32 -0.49 20.85
CA PHE A 295 -14.43 -1.29 20.02
C PHE A 295 -14.24 -2.70 20.63
N THR A 296 -14.70 -3.72 19.92
CA THR A 296 -14.64 -5.12 20.38
C THR A 296 -14.10 -6.07 19.30
N LEU A 297 -13.43 -5.56 18.26
CA LEU A 297 -12.86 -6.43 17.24
C LEU A 297 -11.72 -7.26 17.84
N SER A 298 -11.79 -8.57 17.64
CA SER A 298 -10.62 -9.44 17.78
C SER A 298 -9.59 -9.15 16.68
N LEU A 299 -8.37 -9.68 16.84
CA LEU A 299 -7.34 -9.51 15.82
C LEU A 299 -7.73 -10.11 14.45
N GLN A 300 -8.51 -11.20 14.44
CA GLN A 300 -9.02 -11.80 13.19
C GLN A 300 -10.10 -10.94 12.56
N GLU A 301 -11.04 -10.40 13.34
CA GLU A 301 -12.06 -9.49 12.82
C GLU A 301 -11.43 -8.17 12.32
N TYR A 302 -10.30 -7.75 12.92
CA TYR A 302 -9.50 -6.66 12.40
C TYR A 302 -8.86 -7.01 11.05
N ASP A 303 -8.23 -8.18 10.90
CA ASP A 303 -7.73 -8.67 9.61
C ASP A 303 -8.84 -8.64 8.54
N ASP A 304 -10.00 -9.26 8.81
CA ASP A 304 -11.13 -9.35 7.88
C ASP A 304 -11.72 -7.97 7.52
N PHE A 305 -11.66 -7.01 8.44
CA PHE A 305 -12.04 -5.62 8.19
C PHE A 305 -11.01 -4.91 7.28
N ARG A 306 -9.72 -5.10 7.56
CA ARG A 306 -8.61 -4.45 6.85
C ARG A 306 -8.43 -4.99 5.43
N ASP A 307 -8.86 -6.21 5.15
CA ASP A 307 -9.02 -6.76 3.81
C ASP A 307 -9.93 -5.91 2.90
N LYS A 308 -10.82 -5.11 3.49
CA LYS A 308 -11.73 -4.23 2.74
C LYS A 308 -11.18 -2.82 2.57
N VAL A 309 -10.56 -2.25 3.61
CA VAL A 309 -10.25 -0.81 3.68
C VAL A 309 -8.81 -0.43 3.36
N THR A 310 -7.90 -1.40 3.14
CA THR A 310 -6.48 -1.10 2.83
C THR A 310 -6.29 -0.39 1.47
N ALA A 311 -7.27 -0.49 0.56
CA ALA A 311 -7.32 0.15 -0.76
C ALA A 311 -6.26 -0.28 -1.79
N SER A 312 -5.14 -0.90 -1.39
CA SER A 312 -4.20 -1.51 -2.34
C SER A 312 -4.86 -2.46 -3.34
N PRO A 313 -5.91 -3.23 -3.00
CA PRO A 313 -6.58 -4.06 -4.00
C PRO A 313 -7.21 -3.27 -5.15
N MET A 314 -7.72 -2.05 -4.92
CA MET A 314 -8.21 -1.19 -6.01
C MET A 314 -7.06 -0.77 -6.94
N ALA A 315 -5.91 -0.40 -6.36
CA ALA A 315 -4.71 -0.05 -7.11
C ALA A 315 -4.14 -1.26 -7.89
N HIS A 316 -4.20 -2.46 -7.32
CA HIS A 316 -3.82 -3.70 -8.01
C HIS A 316 -4.77 -4.00 -9.15
N ALA A 317 -6.08 -3.90 -8.95
CA ALA A 317 -7.08 -4.15 -9.99
C ALA A 317 -6.86 -3.25 -11.21
N VAL A 318 -6.60 -1.95 -11.03
CA VAL A 318 -6.30 -1.07 -12.17
C VAL A 318 -4.93 -1.37 -12.80
N SER A 319 -3.91 -1.67 -11.99
CA SER A 319 -2.56 -1.99 -12.48
C SER A 319 -2.53 -3.30 -13.26
N ASP A 320 -3.32 -4.30 -12.86
CA ASP A 320 -3.44 -5.58 -13.56
C ASP A 320 -3.95 -5.38 -15.00
N LEU A 321 -4.83 -4.39 -15.25
CA LEU A 321 -5.36 -4.09 -16.59
C LEU A 321 -4.32 -3.45 -17.53
N THR A 322 -3.25 -2.86 -16.99
CA THR A 322 -2.17 -2.24 -17.77
C THR A 322 -1.28 -3.28 -18.47
N HIS A 323 -1.36 -4.54 -18.05
CA HIS A 323 -0.53 -5.61 -18.57
C HIS A 323 -1.29 -6.47 -19.59
N GLU A 324 -0.59 -6.92 -20.63
CA GLU A 324 -1.12 -7.92 -21.57
C GLU A 324 -1.34 -9.26 -20.88
N ARG A 325 -0.45 -9.63 -19.95
CA ARG A 325 -0.51 -10.85 -19.13
C ARG A 325 -1.48 -10.64 -17.97
N PHE A 326 -2.75 -10.96 -18.20
CA PHE A 326 -3.85 -10.71 -17.29
C PHE A 326 -4.85 -11.88 -17.34
N SER A 327 -5.33 -12.35 -16.19
CA SER A 327 -6.41 -13.33 -16.09
C SER A 327 -7.49 -12.78 -15.15
N TYR A 328 -8.68 -12.58 -15.70
CA TYR A 328 -9.83 -12.09 -14.94
C TYR A 328 -10.36 -13.15 -13.95
N GLU A 329 -10.24 -14.42 -14.34
CA GLU A 329 -10.69 -15.59 -13.59
C GLU A 329 -9.95 -15.73 -12.25
N ALA A 330 -8.70 -15.26 -12.18
CA ALA A 330 -7.88 -15.25 -10.97
C ALA A 330 -8.59 -14.57 -9.80
N TYR A 331 -9.40 -13.52 -10.05
CA TYR A 331 -10.13 -12.83 -8.98
C TYR A 331 -11.24 -13.64 -8.32
N THR A 332 -11.62 -14.77 -8.92
CA THR A 332 -12.58 -15.73 -8.34
C THR A 332 -11.90 -16.99 -7.81
N ASN A 333 -10.58 -17.12 -7.97
CA ASN A 333 -9.80 -18.20 -7.39
C ASN A 333 -9.62 -17.94 -5.87
N PRO A 334 -10.10 -18.83 -4.98
CA PRO A 334 -10.01 -18.63 -3.54
C PRO A 334 -8.58 -18.40 -3.03
N ALA A 335 -7.58 -19.07 -3.63
CA ALA A 335 -6.19 -18.89 -3.22
C ALA A 335 -5.65 -17.50 -3.60
N PHE A 336 -6.06 -16.97 -4.74
CA PHE A 336 -5.67 -15.63 -5.17
C PHE A 336 -6.37 -14.53 -4.35
N MET A 337 -7.64 -14.73 -4.00
CA MET A 337 -8.35 -13.86 -3.05
C MET A 337 -7.64 -13.84 -1.69
N GLU A 338 -7.24 -15.00 -1.18
CA GLU A 338 -6.49 -15.10 0.08
C GLU A 338 -5.10 -14.44 -0.03
N LEU A 339 -4.43 -14.52 -1.17
CA LEU A 339 -3.16 -13.83 -1.42
C LEU A 339 -3.33 -12.30 -1.39
N GLU A 340 -4.42 -11.77 -1.94
CA GLU A 340 -4.76 -10.34 -1.87
C GLU A 340 -5.03 -9.89 -0.42
N ASN A 341 -5.70 -10.74 0.37
CA ASN A 341 -5.94 -10.51 1.80
C ASN A 341 -4.61 -10.47 2.57
N ARG A 342 -3.74 -11.48 2.39
CA ARG A 342 -2.39 -11.48 2.99
C ARG A 342 -1.62 -10.21 2.64
N CYS A 343 -1.70 -9.74 1.39
CA CYS A 343 -1.05 -8.50 0.96
C CYS A 343 -1.57 -7.28 1.74
N SER A 344 -2.89 -7.15 1.85
CA SER A 344 -3.57 -6.05 2.55
C SER A 344 -3.25 -6.03 4.05
N GLU A 345 -3.27 -7.19 4.69
CA GLU A 345 -2.90 -7.34 6.10
C GLU A 345 -1.43 -7.02 6.36
N ILE A 346 -0.50 -7.44 5.49
CA ILE A 346 0.93 -7.11 5.64
C ILE A 346 1.14 -5.58 5.59
N ILE A 347 0.54 -4.92 4.60
CA ILE A 347 0.58 -3.45 4.48
C ILE A 347 -0.01 -2.80 5.74
N THR A 348 -1.16 -3.31 6.21
CA THR A 348 -1.79 -2.82 7.44
C THR A 348 -0.89 -2.99 8.65
N TYR A 349 -0.26 -4.15 8.85
CA TYR A 349 0.58 -4.40 10.03
C TYR A 349 1.84 -3.51 10.01
N PHE A 350 2.41 -3.27 8.83
CA PHE A 350 3.48 -2.29 8.68
C PHE A 350 3.02 -0.86 8.96
N ASN A 351 1.80 -0.50 8.52
CA ASN A 351 1.18 0.79 8.80
C ASN A 351 0.99 0.99 10.30
N ASP A 352 0.35 0.03 10.97
CA ASP A 352 0.02 0.04 12.39
C ASP A 352 1.23 0.34 13.28
N VAL A 353 2.38 -0.26 12.98
CA VAL A 353 3.65 0.05 13.69
C VAL A 353 4.07 1.49 13.45
N CYS A 354 4.04 1.95 12.19
CA CYS A 354 4.50 3.28 11.79
C CYS A 354 3.60 4.42 12.29
N THR A 355 2.30 4.17 12.45
CA THR A 355 1.28 5.14 12.85
C THR A 355 0.97 5.11 14.34
N SER A 356 1.47 4.11 15.07
CA SER A 356 1.13 3.82 16.46
C SER A 356 1.17 5.05 17.39
N ASP A 357 2.20 5.89 17.37
CA ASP A 357 2.23 7.04 18.29
C ASP A 357 1.16 8.08 17.96
N ARG A 358 0.93 8.34 16.66
CA ARG A 358 -0.10 9.28 16.21
C ARG A 358 -1.49 8.75 16.56
N GLU A 359 -1.75 7.47 16.31
CA GLU A 359 -3.06 6.85 16.58
C GLU A 359 -3.33 6.64 18.06
N ARG A 360 -2.29 6.44 18.86
CA ARG A 360 -2.39 6.47 20.33
C ARG A 360 -2.84 7.84 20.82
N LEU A 361 -2.32 8.94 20.25
CA LEU A 361 -2.73 10.30 20.58
C LEU A 361 -4.15 10.63 20.10
N ASP A 362 -4.61 9.99 19.01
CA ASP A 362 -5.98 10.09 18.50
C ASP A 362 -6.97 9.22 19.31
N GLU A 363 -6.50 8.44 20.29
CA GLU A 363 -7.27 7.40 21.00
C GLU A 363 -7.97 6.42 20.04
N ASP A 364 -7.32 6.11 18.91
CA ASP A 364 -7.88 5.23 17.88
C ASP A 364 -7.62 3.75 18.20
N PRO A 365 -8.65 2.91 18.42
CA PRO A 365 -8.45 1.50 18.73
C PRO A 365 -8.16 0.62 17.50
N PHE A 366 -8.30 1.14 16.27
CA PHE A 366 -8.11 0.37 15.03
C PHE A 366 -6.65 0.23 14.65
N ASN A 367 -5.88 -0.47 15.48
CA ASN A 367 -4.46 -0.72 15.26
C ASN A 367 -4.07 -2.03 15.97
N SER A 368 -3.47 -2.96 15.22
CA SER A 368 -3.08 -4.28 15.75
C SER A 368 -2.16 -4.20 16.98
N VAL A 369 -1.33 -3.16 17.09
CA VAL A 369 -0.49 -2.91 18.28
C VAL A 369 -1.35 -2.74 19.53
N PHE A 370 -2.45 -1.98 19.44
CA PHE A 370 -3.32 -1.71 20.58
C PHE A 370 -4.24 -2.89 20.89
N ILE A 371 -4.74 -3.56 19.86
CA ILE A 371 -5.54 -4.79 20.02
C ILE A 371 -4.73 -5.85 20.79
N LEU A 372 -3.46 -6.05 20.42
CA LEU A 372 -2.60 -7.00 21.12
C LEU A 372 -2.32 -6.59 22.57
N MET A 373 -2.15 -5.29 22.85
CA MET A 373 -1.95 -4.78 24.21
C MET A 373 -3.20 -4.94 25.09
N ASP A 374 -4.39 -4.77 24.53
CA ASP A 374 -5.66 -5.00 25.24
C ASP A 374 -5.83 -6.50 25.60
N LEU A 375 -5.44 -7.39 24.69
CA LEU A 375 -5.51 -8.84 24.89
C LEU A 375 -4.43 -9.37 25.85
N ASP A 376 -3.22 -8.80 25.82
CA ASP A 376 -2.09 -9.19 26.69
C ASP A 376 -1.53 -7.99 27.47
N PRO A 377 -1.89 -7.84 28.76
CA PRO A 377 -1.46 -6.71 29.59
C PRO A 377 0.05 -6.71 29.92
N SER A 378 0.81 -7.72 29.49
CA SER A 378 2.27 -7.76 29.66
C SER A 378 3.04 -7.03 28.56
N LEU A 379 2.36 -6.67 27.46
CA LEU A 379 2.92 -5.96 26.33
C LEU A 379 2.91 -4.45 26.57
N ASN A 380 4.06 -3.83 26.34
CA ASN A 380 4.18 -2.39 26.12
C ASN A 380 4.20 -2.11 24.60
N PHE A 381 4.30 -0.84 24.19
CA PHE A 381 4.24 -0.52 22.75
C PHE A 381 5.37 -1.17 21.96
N ALA A 382 6.59 -1.15 22.49
CA ALA A 382 7.75 -1.77 21.84
C ALA A 382 7.57 -3.28 21.61
N LYS A 383 7.19 -4.03 22.66
CA LYS A 383 6.97 -5.48 22.54
C LYS A 383 5.75 -5.81 21.66
N SER A 384 4.70 -5.01 21.73
CA SER A 384 3.53 -5.21 20.86
C SER A 384 3.90 -4.99 19.39
N CYS A 385 4.70 -3.95 19.08
CA CYS A 385 5.26 -3.77 17.74
C CYS A 385 6.12 -4.95 17.29
N ASP A 386 6.94 -5.53 18.17
CA ASP A 386 7.72 -6.74 17.85
C ASP A 386 6.81 -7.93 17.46
N VAL A 387 5.70 -8.12 18.19
CA VAL A 387 4.69 -9.17 17.88
C VAL A 387 3.99 -8.88 16.55
N VAL A 388 3.59 -7.63 16.28
CA VAL A 388 3.01 -7.23 14.98
C VAL A 388 3.99 -7.49 13.84
N VAL A 389 5.28 -7.19 14.02
CA VAL A 389 6.31 -7.46 13.00
C VAL A 389 6.51 -8.96 12.77
N GLU A 390 6.47 -9.78 13.83
CA GLU A 390 6.49 -11.24 13.69
C GLU A 390 5.25 -11.78 12.96
N HIS A 391 4.07 -11.24 13.25
CA HIS A 391 2.85 -11.59 12.53
C HIS A 391 2.93 -11.19 11.05
N ALA A 392 3.44 -10.01 10.73
CA ALA A 392 3.66 -9.57 9.35
C ALA A 392 4.66 -10.49 8.61
N TYR A 393 5.71 -10.96 9.29
CA TYR A 393 6.61 -11.98 8.75
C TYR A 393 5.87 -13.28 8.43
N ASN A 394 5.05 -13.79 9.35
CA ASN A 394 4.28 -15.03 9.13
C ASN A 394 3.27 -14.87 7.97
N LYS A 395 2.63 -13.71 7.85
CA LYS A 395 1.73 -13.38 6.72
C LYS A 395 2.50 -13.28 5.41
N MET A 396 3.72 -12.73 5.40
CA MET A 396 4.61 -12.73 4.23
C MET A 396 5.00 -14.15 3.80
N GLN A 397 5.30 -15.06 4.74
CA GLN A 397 5.55 -16.47 4.41
C GLN A 397 4.29 -17.14 3.83
N ALA A 398 3.11 -16.84 4.37
CA ALA A 398 1.84 -17.33 3.83
C ALA A 398 1.56 -16.79 2.41
N PHE A 399 1.83 -15.51 2.16
CA PHE A 399 1.76 -14.91 0.82
C PHE A 399 2.65 -15.66 -0.18
N LEU A 400 3.91 -15.93 0.18
CA LEU A 400 4.85 -16.66 -0.68
C LEU A 400 4.41 -18.10 -0.93
N LYS A 401 3.85 -18.76 0.09
CA LYS A 401 3.30 -20.11 -0.04
C LYS A 401 2.11 -20.14 -1.01
N LEU A 402 1.15 -19.21 -0.85
CA LEU A 402 0.01 -19.08 -1.76
C LEU A 402 0.46 -18.77 -3.18
N LYS A 403 1.46 -17.91 -3.35
CA LYS A 403 2.07 -17.63 -4.66
C LYS A 403 2.53 -18.90 -5.35
N GLU A 404 3.25 -19.78 -4.65
CA GLU A 404 3.71 -21.05 -5.21
C GLU A 404 2.52 -21.95 -5.58
N GLU A 405 1.54 -22.12 -4.68
CA GLU A 405 0.33 -22.92 -4.92
C GLU A 405 -0.48 -22.43 -6.14
N ILE A 406 -0.66 -21.11 -6.28
CA ILE A 406 -1.39 -20.50 -7.39
C ILE A 406 -0.65 -20.73 -8.71
N LEU A 407 0.66 -20.48 -8.76
CA LEU A 407 1.46 -20.66 -9.97
C LEU A 407 1.54 -22.12 -10.41
N GLU A 408 1.59 -23.06 -9.46
CA GLU A 408 1.54 -24.50 -9.74
C GLU A 408 0.15 -24.97 -10.21
N SER A 409 -0.91 -24.28 -9.80
CA SER A 409 -2.29 -24.62 -10.19
C SER A 409 -2.69 -24.18 -11.61
N ALA A 410 -1.84 -23.39 -12.28
CA ALA A 410 -2.10 -22.90 -13.62
C ALA A 410 -2.31 -24.05 -14.61
N SER A 411 -3.36 -23.94 -15.44
CA SER A 411 -3.77 -24.95 -16.42
C SER A 411 -2.82 -25.01 -17.62
N ASP A 412 -2.22 -23.87 -17.96
CA ASP A 412 -1.27 -23.72 -19.06
C ASP A 412 -0.27 -22.57 -18.81
N GLU A 413 0.62 -22.36 -19.77
CA GLU A 413 1.69 -21.35 -19.68
C GLU A 413 1.17 -19.92 -19.79
N GLU A 414 0.06 -19.68 -20.52
CA GLU A 414 -0.53 -18.35 -20.64
C GLU A 414 -1.12 -17.90 -19.31
N GLU A 415 -1.92 -18.77 -18.67
CA GLU A 415 -2.44 -18.57 -17.32
C GLU A 415 -1.30 -18.41 -16.30
N ARG A 416 -0.28 -19.26 -16.36
CA ARG A 416 0.87 -19.18 -15.44
C ARG A 416 1.60 -17.83 -15.55
N LEU A 417 1.79 -17.32 -16.76
CA LEU A 417 2.42 -16.03 -17.00
C LEU A 417 1.53 -14.84 -16.57
N ALA A 418 0.20 -14.96 -16.77
CA ALA A 418 -0.77 -13.98 -16.28
C ALA A 418 -0.78 -13.90 -14.75
N LEU A 419 -0.92 -15.05 -14.07
CA LEU A 419 -0.88 -15.14 -12.60
C LEU A 419 0.45 -14.61 -12.06
N ALA A 420 1.59 -14.96 -12.67
CA ALA A 420 2.90 -14.45 -12.26
C ALA A 420 3.00 -12.93 -12.36
N ARG A 421 2.45 -12.31 -13.42
CA ARG A 421 2.40 -10.85 -13.57
C ARG A 421 1.50 -10.21 -12.52
N MET A 422 0.30 -10.74 -12.30
CA MET A 422 -0.64 -10.21 -11.31
C MET A 422 -0.06 -10.30 -9.89
N ILE A 423 0.57 -11.43 -9.52
CA ILE A 423 1.24 -11.59 -8.22
C ILE A 423 2.39 -10.58 -8.10
N LYS A 424 3.21 -10.41 -9.15
CA LYS A 424 4.32 -9.44 -9.15
C LYS A 424 3.86 -8.01 -8.87
N THR A 425 2.67 -7.63 -9.35
CA THR A 425 2.07 -6.31 -9.06
C THR A 425 1.81 -6.11 -7.57
N ARG A 426 1.40 -7.16 -6.84
CA ARG A 426 1.24 -7.11 -5.38
C ARG A 426 2.58 -7.09 -4.66
N GLU A 427 3.57 -7.83 -5.17
CA GLU A 427 4.95 -7.79 -4.65
C GLU A 427 5.56 -6.38 -4.78
N ASP A 428 5.30 -5.69 -5.90
CA ASP A 428 5.70 -4.29 -6.13
C ASP A 428 5.14 -3.37 -5.03
N SER A 429 3.85 -3.51 -4.69
CA SER A 429 3.22 -2.76 -3.60
C SER A 429 3.76 -3.12 -2.22
N LEU A 430 4.05 -4.39 -1.94
CA LEU A 430 4.58 -4.84 -0.64
C LEU A 430 5.94 -4.21 -0.34
N ILE A 431 6.91 -4.33 -1.25
CA ILE A 431 8.20 -3.67 -1.07
C ILE A 431 8.05 -2.15 -1.16
N GLY A 432 7.17 -1.68 -2.04
CA GLY A 432 6.94 -0.26 -2.20
C GLY A 432 6.45 0.40 -0.92
N TYR A 433 5.53 -0.23 -0.19
CA TYR A 433 5.04 0.27 1.09
C TYR A 433 6.12 0.27 2.18
N VAL A 434 6.96 -0.77 2.24
CA VAL A 434 8.11 -0.80 3.16
C VAL A 434 9.04 0.39 2.90
N LEU A 435 9.43 0.62 1.64
CA LEU A 435 10.31 1.73 1.27
C LEU A 435 9.63 3.09 1.46
N HIS A 436 8.31 3.16 1.25
CA HIS A 436 7.52 4.34 1.56
C HIS A 436 7.72 4.72 3.03
N GLU A 437 7.53 3.80 3.97
CA GLU A 437 7.66 4.11 5.41
C GLU A 437 9.11 4.39 5.84
N VAL A 438 10.08 3.70 5.24
CA VAL A 438 11.53 3.91 5.46
C VAL A 438 11.96 5.31 5.05
N CYS A 439 11.49 5.79 3.89
CA CYS A 439 11.92 7.07 3.30
C CYS A 439 11.14 8.29 3.81
N CYS A 440 10.50 8.23 4.99
CA CYS A 440 9.75 9.36 5.59
C CYS A 440 10.69 10.39 6.26
N VAL A 441 11.62 10.96 5.50
CA VAL A 441 12.78 11.74 5.99
C VAL A 441 12.56 13.25 6.10
N GLU A 442 11.42 13.78 5.67
CA GLU A 442 11.12 15.22 5.77
C GLU A 442 9.74 15.43 6.41
N ASP A 443 9.69 16.27 7.45
CA ASP A 443 8.44 16.60 8.12
C ASP A 443 7.47 17.34 7.18
N GLY A 444 6.18 17.04 7.31
CA GLY A 444 5.13 17.57 6.44
C GLY A 444 4.99 16.89 5.07
N TYR A 445 5.92 16.03 4.64
CA TYR A 445 5.86 15.29 3.35
C TYR A 445 5.59 13.78 3.50
N ALA A 446 5.18 13.37 4.69
CA ALA A 446 4.70 12.03 5.02
C ALA A 446 3.62 12.11 6.11
N ARG A 447 2.78 11.08 6.22
CA ARG A 447 1.79 10.98 7.31
C ARG A 447 2.51 10.90 8.66
N ASP A 448 3.55 10.07 8.73
CA ASP A 448 4.32 9.79 9.94
C ASP A 448 5.82 9.97 9.64
N HIS A 449 6.31 11.20 9.83
CA HIS A 449 7.72 11.57 9.69
C HIS A 449 8.57 10.82 10.71
N LYS A 450 9.72 10.29 10.26
CA LYS A 450 10.62 9.47 11.09
C LYS A 450 12.00 10.13 11.17
N PRO A 451 12.22 11.05 12.13
CA PRO A 451 13.49 11.78 12.24
C PRO A 451 14.68 10.86 12.54
N LEU A 452 14.46 9.72 13.20
CA LEU A 452 15.48 8.69 13.41
C LEU A 452 15.87 8.00 12.09
N MET A 453 14.90 7.79 11.19
CA MET A 453 15.18 7.29 9.84
C MET A 453 15.91 8.32 9.00
N LYS A 454 15.57 9.62 9.09
CA LYS A 454 16.33 10.71 8.44
C LYS A 454 17.80 10.64 8.83
N ALA A 455 18.11 10.64 10.13
CA ALA A 455 19.49 10.59 10.61
C ALA A 455 20.22 9.31 10.17
N PHE A 456 19.56 8.15 10.26
CA PHE A 456 20.12 6.87 9.84
C PHE A 456 20.44 6.84 8.34
N LEU A 457 19.49 7.25 7.49
CA LEU A 457 19.66 7.24 6.04
C LEU A 457 20.72 8.26 5.61
N GLU A 458 20.74 9.46 6.19
CA GLU A 458 21.78 10.47 5.91
C GLU A 458 23.18 9.95 6.24
N GLU A 459 23.36 9.27 7.38
CA GLU A 459 24.64 8.70 7.77
C GLU A 459 25.09 7.59 6.80
N GLU A 460 24.22 6.63 6.51
CA GLU A 460 24.59 5.47 5.71
C GLU A 460 24.71 5.78 4.20
N ILE A 461 23.83 6.63 3.66
CA ILE A 461 23.90 7.03 2.25
C ILE A 461 25.16 7.86 1.98
N THR A 462 25.59 8.70 2.93
CA THR A 462 26.83 9.48 2.81
C THR A 462 28.05 8.56 2.67
N LYS A 463 28.09 7.46 3.43
CA LYS A 463 29.14 6.44 3.32
C LYS A 463 29.09 5.73 1.96
N SER A 464 27.90 5.30 1.52
CA SER A 464 27.72 4.61 0.23
C SER A 464 28.09 5.51 -0.96
N LEU A 465 27.61 6.76 -0.99
CA LEU A 465 27.95 7.70 -2.05
C LEU A 465 29.45 8.03 -2.08
N ALA A 466 30.10 8.17 -0.92
CA ALA A 466 31.55 8.36 -0.85
C ALA A 466 32.32 7.16 -1.43
N GLU A 467 31.83 5.93 -1.23
CA GLU A 467 32.38 4.73 -1.85
C GLU A 467 32.20 4.74 -3.37
N LYS A 468 30.99 5.06 -3.87
CA LYS A 468 30.74 5.23 -5.32
C LYS A 468 31.67 6.26 -5.95
N VAL A 469 31.89 7.41 -5.29
CA VAL A 469 32.81 8.44 -5.76
C VAL A 469 34.26 7.95 -5.79
N LYS A 470 34.68 7.16 -4.79
CA LYS A 470 36.05 6.61 -4.71
C LYS A 470 36.34 5.59 -5.82
N PHE A 471 35.34 4.82 -6.26
CA PHE A 471 35.48 3.77 -7.28
C PHE A 471 35.01 4.16 -8.70
N ASN A 472 34.41 5.33 -8.88
CA ASN A 472 34.05 5.88 -10.20
C ASN A 472 35.28 5.83 -11.12
N PRO A 473 35.14 5.50 -12.43
CA PRO A 473 36.23 4.94 -13.20
C PRO A 473 37.43 5.85 -13.09
N VAL A 474 38.54 5.22 -12.71
CA VAL A 474 39.89 5.66 -13.03
C VAL A 474 39.82 6.15 -14.48
N GLU A 475 39.67 7.45 -14.68
CA GLU A 475 40.03 8.07 -15.94
C GLU A 475 41.46 7.65 -16.15
N SER A 476 41.62 6.83 -17.18
CA SER A 476 42.87 6.39 -17.74
C SER A 476 43.88 7.54 -17.74
N GLU A 477 44.79 7.55 -16.76
CA GLU A 477 46.16 8.03 -16.96
C GLU A 477 46.83 7.06 -17.95
N SER A 478 46.38 7.13 -19.19
CA SER A 478 47.13 6.70 -20.35
C SER A 478 47.13 7.89 -21.31
N VAL A 479 48.34 8.38 -21.55
CA VAL A 479 48.70 9.28 -22.66
C VAL A 479 48.40 10.76 -22.43
N ARG A 480 49.29 11.43 -21.70
CA ARG A 480 50.09 12.59 -22.18
C ARG A 480 50.85 13.21 -21.02
N LEU A 481 52.16 12.97 -20.95
CA LEU A 481 53.22 14.00 -20.95
C LEU A 481 54.59 13.33 -20.67
N ASN A 482 55.46 13.44 -21.68
CA ASN A 482 56.84 12.95 -21.86
C ASN A 482 57.04 11.49 -22.28
#